data_AF-A0A3M1DKN5-F1
#
_entry.id   AF-A0A3M1DKN5-F1
#
_cell.length_a   1.000
_cell.length_b   1.000
_cell.length_c   1.000
_cell.angle_alpha   90.00
_cell.angle_beta   90.00
_cell.angle_gamma   90.00
#
_symmetry.space_group_name_H-M   'P 1'
#
loop_
_entity.id
_entity.type
_entity.pdbx_description
1 polymer ?
#
loop_
_entity_poly.entity_id
_entity_poly.type
_entity_poly.pdbx_seq_one_letter_code
_entity_poly.pdbx_strand_id
1 'polypeptide(L)'
;KLEESLAAARVVASCYSSCALDLAYLNRLAQRPLGGAVALLFEPDLRDWYQNYSGLDSLPLAGLGLALEVGEEKALDAALDQASDPEWQAQCHLHAAEVLPDPEQAVRIVTTTLGADLTTIE
;
A
#
# COMPACT_ATOMS: atom_id res chain seq x y z
N LYS A 1 3.44 18.62 4.96
CA LYS A 1 4.29 17.61 4.30
C LYS A 1 3.41 16.42 3.87
N LEU A 2 3.88 15.53 2.99
CA LEU A 2 3.04 14.43 2.47
C LEU A 2 2.51 13.52 3.59
N GLU A 3 3.31 13.23 4.61
CA GLU A 3 2.91 12.35 5.72
C GLU A 3 1.76 12.95 6.53
N GLU A 4 1.77 14.27 6.75
CA GLU A 4 0.68 14.98 7.45
C GLU A 4 -0.61 14.93 6.64
N SER A 5 -0.52 15.07 5.32
CA SER A 5 -1.68 14.95 4.43
C SER A 5 -2.26 13.53 4.45
N LEU A 6 -1.40 12.50 4.42
CA LEU A 6 -1.83 11.10 4.50
C LEU A 6 -2.46 10.78 5.86
N ALA A 7 -1.89 11.27 6.96
CA ALA A 7 -2.42 11.04 8.30
C ALA A 7 -3.73 11.78 8.60
N ALA A 8 -4.01 12.87 7.88
CA ALA A 8 -5.24 13.63 8.01
C ALA A 8 -6.35 13.18 7.04
N ALA A 9 -5.99 12.44 5.99
CA ALA A 9 -6.94 11.98 4.97
C ALA A 9 -7.76 10.79 5.47
N ARG A 10 -9.09 10.87 5.29
CA ARG A 10 -9.98 9.74 5.55
C ARG A 10 -9.83 8.62 4.51
N VAL A 11 -9.60 9.01 3.26
CA VAL A 11 -9.36 8.09 2.14
C VAL A 11 -8.22 8.66 1.31
N VAL A 12 -7.30 7.79 0.93
CA VAL A 12 -6.24 8.06 -0.05
C VAL A 12 -6.54 7.24 -1.29
N ALA A 13 -6.93 7.92 -2.36
CA ALA A 13 -7.11 7.32 -3.67
C ALA A 13 -5.87 7.60 -4.53
N SER A 14 -5.34 6.57 -5.17
CA SER A 14 -4.11 6.67 -5.96
C SER A 14 -4.17 5.80 -7.19
N CYS A 15 -3.62 6.29 -8.29
CA CYS A 15 -3.57 5.62 -9.58
C CYS A 15 -2.14 5.12 -9.82
N TYR A 16 -1.94 3.80 -9.90
CA TYR A 16 -0.64 3.15 -10.16
C TYR A 16 0.55 3.69 -9.35
N SER A 17 0.32 4.08 -8.09
CA SER A 17 1.36 4.66 -7.23
C SER A 17 1.46 3.94 -5.90
N SER A 18 2.69 3.88 -5.38
CA SER A 18 3.00 3.25 -4.11
C SER A 18 2.63 4.10 -2.89
N CYS A 19 2.03 5.30 -3.03
CA CYS A 19 1.69 6.11 -1.87
C CYS A 19 0.65 5.46 -0.94
N ALA A 20 -0.16 4.52 -1.45
CA ALA A 20 -1.01 3.69 -0.61
C ALA A 20 -0.21 2.82 0.37
N LEU A 21 1.06 2.51 0.05
CA LEU A 21 1.99 1.78 0.93
C LEU A 21 2.38 2.63 2.12
N ASP A 22 2.62 3.92 1.89
CA ASP A 22 2.95 4.87 2.94
C ASP A 22 1.81 4.95 3.94
N LEU A 23 0.55 5.06 3.47
CA LEU A 23 -0.62 5.01 4.34
C LEU A 23 -0.73 3.67 5.09
N ALA A 24 -0.43 2.54 4.45
CA ALA A 24 -0.48 1.23 5.10
C ALA A 24 0.55 1.11 6.24
N TYR A 25 1.79 1.58 6.03
CA TYR A 25 2.80 1.63 7.09
C TYR A 25 2.46 2.66 8.18
N LEU A 26 1.89 3.81 7.83
CA LEU A 26 1.40 4.78 8.81
C LEU A 26 0.30 4.17 9.67
N ASN A 27 -0.64 3.43 9.07
CA ASN A 27 -1.65 2.67 9.79
C ASN A 27 -0.99 1.65 10.72
N ARG A 28 -0.01 0.85 10.27
CA ARG A 28 0.72 -0.11 11.13
C ARG A 28 1.34 0.57 12.37
N LEU A 29 1.90 1.77 12.22
CA LEU A 29 2.63 2.46 13.28
C LEU A 29 1.73 3.32 14.19
N ALA A 30 0.53 3.67 13.75
CA ALA A 30 -0.38 4.53 14.49
C ALA A 30 -0.99 3.80 15.70
N GLN A 31 -1.41 4.55 16.71
CA GLN A 31 -2.16 4.00 17.86
C GLN A 31 -3.65 3.79 17.57
N ARG A 32 -4.11 4.25 16.40
CA ARG A 32 -5.50 4.19 15.94
C ARG A 32 -5.52 4.16 14.41
N PRO A 33 -6.60 3.66 13.79
CA PRO A 33 -6.77 3.74 12.35
C PRO A 33 -6.70 5.20 11.87
N LEU A 34 -6.01 5.44 10.76
CA LEU A 34 -5.85 6.78 10.17
C LEU A 34 -6.84 6.99 9.02
N GLY A 35 -6.80 6.11 8.02
CA GLY A 35 -7.62 6.22 6.82
C GLY A 35 -7.50 4.99 5.93
N GLY A 36 -8.34 4.95 4.91
CA GLY A 36 -8.38 3.87 3.93
C GLY A 36 -7.67 4.16 2.62
N ALA A 37 -7.26 3.12 1.91
CA ALA A 37 -6.59 3.23 0.62
C ALA A 37 -7.46 2.67 -0.52
N VAL A 38 -7.48 3.39 -1.64
CA VAL A 38 -8.12 2.96 -2.89
C VAL A 38 -7.10 3.04 -4.04
N ALA A 39 -6.90 1.91 -4.70
CA ALA A 39 -6.08 1.76 -5.89
C ALA A 39 -6.95 1.88 -7.14
N LEU A 40 -6.75 2.95 -7.91
CA LEU A 40 -7.46 3.22 -9.15
C LEU A 40 -6.71 2.54 -10.30
N LEU A 41 -7.24 1.43 -10.79
CA LEU A 41 -6.63 0.64 -11.88
C LEU A 41 -7.59 0.44 -13.05
N PHE A 42 -8.58 1.33 -13.23
CA PHE A 42 -9.64 1.16 -14.23
C PHE A 42 -9.30 1.72 -15.61
N GLU A 43 -8.15 2.39 -15.78
CA GLU A 43 -7.74 2.92 -17.10
C GLU A 43 -6.99 1.85 -17.92
N PRO A 44 -7.53 1.35 -19.05
CA PRO A 44 -6.97 0.21 -19.76
C PRO A 44 -5.53 0.42 -20.22
N ASP A 45 -5.22 1.57 -20.83
CA ASP A 45 -3.88 1.85 -21.37
C ASP A 45 -2.82 1.86 -20.24
N LEU A 46 -3.19 2.36 -19.06
CA LEU A 46 -2.33 2.38 -17.89
C LEU A 46 -2.19 1.01 -17.25
N ARG A 47 -3.26 0.20 -17.26
CA ARG A 47 -3.23 -1.19 -16.78
C ARG A 47 -2.28 -2.03 -17.62
N ASP A 48 -2.42 -1.96 -18.94
CA ASP A 48 -1.56 -2.67 -19.88
C ASP A 48 -0.11 -2.23 -19.73
N TRP A 49 0.13 -0.91 -19.62
CA TRP A 49 1.46 -0.38 -19.37
C TRP A 49 2.05 -0.90 -18.05
N TYR A 50 1.28 -0.85 -16.96
CA TYR A 50 1.74 -1.28 -15.64
C TYR A 50 2.06 -2.78 -15.61
N GLN A 51 1.20 -3.61 -16.21
CA GLN A 51 1.40 -5.05 -16.30
C GLN A 51 2.65 -5.38 -17.14
N ASN A 52 2.85 -4.70 -18.26
CA ASN A 52 4.04 -4.89 -19.10
C ASN A 52 5.33 -4.43 -18.40
N TYR A 53 5.28 -3.35 -17.62
CA TYR A 53 6.43 -2.82 -16.91
C TYR A 53 6.82 -3.63 -15.66
N SER A 54 5.82 -3.98 -14.85
CA SER A 54 6.02 -4.59 -13.53
C SER A 54 5.85 -6.11 -13.51
N GLY A 55 5.14 -6.68 -14.49
CA GLY A 55 4.69 -8.07 -14.48
C GLY A 55 3.56 -8.35 -13.48
N LEU A 56 2.94 -7.32 -12.91
CA LEU A 56 1.89 -7.45 -11.90
C LEU A 56 0.52 -7.08 -12.47
N ASP A 57 -0.48 -7.90 -12.16
CA ASP A 57 -1.88 -7.67 -12.56
C ASP A 57 -2.62 -6.73 -11.59
N SER A 58 -2.11 -6.58 -10.37
CA SER A 58 -2.71 -5.81 -9.27
C SER A 58 -1.63 -5.10 -8.46
N LEU A 59 -1.99 -4.02 -7.74
CA LEU A 59 -1.07 -3.46 -6.76
C LEU A 59 -0.87 -4.45 -5.60
N PRO A 60 0.36 -4.73 -5.14
CA PRO A 60 0.62 -5.70 -4.06
C PRO A 60 -0.22 -5.47 -2.79
N LEU A 61 -0.52 -4.22 -2.45
CA LEU A 61 -1.34 -3.86 -1.30
C LEU A 61 -2.80 -4.30 -1.40
N ALA A 62 -3.36 -4.27 -2.61
CA ALA A 62 -4.70 -4.78 -2.84
C ALA A 62 -4.73 -6.30 -2.65
N GLY A 63 -3.70 -7.01 -3.15
CA GLY A 63 -3.51 -8.44 -2.90
C GLY A 63 -3.31 -8.80 -1.42
N LEU A 64 -2.80 -7.86 -0.61
CA LEU A 64 -2.66 -8.00 0.84
C LEU A 64 -3.89 -7.52 1.63
N GLY A 65 -4.98 -7.12 0.97
CA GLY A 65 -6.18 -6.63 1.67
C GLY A 65 -6.00 -5.31 2.43
N LEU A 66 -4.97 -4.52 2.08
CA LEU A 66 -4.66 -3.23 2.71
C LEU A 66 -5.15 -2.02 1.89
N ALA A 67 -5.67 -2.28 0.69
CA ALA A 67 -6.28 -1.29 -0.18
C ALA A 67 -7.43 -1.94 -0.97
N LEU A 68 -8.43 -1.14 -1.33
CA LEU A 68 -9.46 -1.56 -2.28
C LEU A 68 -9.00 -1.28 -3.70
N GLU A 69 -9.15 -2.26 -4.59
CA GLU A 69 -8.83 -2.09 -6.01
C GLU A 69 -10.09 -1.77 -6.81
N VAL A 70 -10.00 -0.74 -7.65
CA VAL A 70 -11.09 -0.31 -8.54
C VAL A 70 -10.67 -0.57 -9.97
N GLY A 71 -11.18 -1.67 -10.53
CA GLY A 71 -10.95 -2.07 -11.92
C GLY A 71 -11.97 -1.53 -12.92
N GLU A 72 -13.06 -0.92 -12.46
CA GLU A 72 -14.10 -0.31 -13.29
C GLU A 72 -14.59 1.00 -12.65
N GLU A 73 -14.74 2.07 -13.43
CA GLU A 73 -15.11 3.41 -12.94
C GLU A 73 -16.40 3.40 -12.10
N LYS A 74 -17.41 2.62 -12.50
CA LYS A 74 -18.69 2.51 -11.79
C LYS A 74 -18.58 1.94 -10.36
N ALA A 75 -17.45 1.31 -10.02
CA ALA A 75 -17.20 0.78 -8.68
C ALA A 75 -16.49 1.78 -7.75
N LEU A 76 -16.09 2.95 -8.28
CA LEU A 76 -15.33 3.95 -7.53
C LEU A 76 -16.09 4.45 -6.29
N ASP A 77 -17.35 4.84 -6.44
CA ASP A 77 -18.15 5.37 -5.33
C ASP A 77 -18.26 4.35 -4.19
N ALA A 78 -18.59 3.10 -4.52
CA ALA A 78 -18.69 2.03 -3.53
C ALA A 78 -17.34 1.77 -2.83
N ALA A 79 -16.22 1.83 -3.56
CA ALA A 79 -14.90 1.67 -2.97
C ALA A 79 -14.50 2.85 -2.08
N LEU A 80 -14.84 4.08 -2.45
CA LEU A 80 -14.61 5.26 -1.60
C LEU A 80 -15.44 5.20 -0.33
N ASP A 81 -16.71 4.81 -0.43
CA ASP A 81 -17.59 4.63 0.73
C ASP A 81 -17.02 3.57 1.68
N GLN A 82 -16.65 2.41 1.17
CA GLN A 82 -16.06 1.33 1.96
C GLN A 82 -14.70 1.72 2.57
N ALA A 83 -13.81 2.35 1.80
CA ALA A 83 -12.52 2.83 2.32
C ALA A 83 -12.69 3.90 3.41
N SER A 84 -13.83 4.60 3.41
CA SER A 84 -14.20 5.56 4.43
C SER A 84 -14.90 4.93 5.64
N ASP A 85 -15.25 3.64 5.61
CA ASP A 85 -15.92 2.96 6.72
C ASP A 85 -14.94 2.76 7.91
N PRO A 86 -15.26 3.27 9.12
CA PRO A 86 -14.43 3.06 10.30
C PRO A 86 -14.15 1.58 10.63
N GLU A 87 -15.09 0.67 10.37
CA GLU A 87 -14.89 -0.75 10.64
C GLU A 87 -13.85 -1.35 9.69
N TRP A 88 -13.97 -1.05 8.39
CA TRP A 88 -12.99 -1.46 7.40
C TRP A 88 -11.61 -0.87 7.68
N GLN A 89 -11.52 0.41 8.05
CA GLN A 89 -10.26 1.05 8.43
C GLN A 89 -9.62 0.39 9.66
N ALA A 90 -10.42 0.00 10.66
CA ALA A 90 -9.94 -0.74 11.83
C ALA A 90 -9.38 -2.11 11.45
N GLN A 91 -10.03 -2.82 10.54
CA GLN A 91 -9.54 -4.09 10.01
C GLN A 91 -8.21 -3.93 9.28
N CYS A 92 -8.09 -2.95 8.37
CA CYS A 92 -6.83 -2.69 7.67
C CYS A 92 -5.71 -2.27 8.62
N HIS A 93 -6.02 -1.49 9.66
CA HIS A 93 -5.05 -1.11 10.68
C HIS A 93 -4.48 -2.32 11.43
N LEU A 94 -5.35 -3.22 11.90
CA LEU A 94 -4.94 -4.46 12.56
C LEU A 94 -4.16 -5.37 11.61
N HIS A 95 -4.67 -5.54 10.39
CA HIS A 95 -4.07 -6.43 9.40
C HIS A 95 -2.70 -5.94 8.93
N ALA A 96 -2.50 -4.63 8.81
CA ALA A 96 -1.21 -4.05 8.43
C ALA A 96 -0.08 -4.44 9.40
N ALA A 97 -0.38 -4.58 10.70
CA ALA A 97 0.60 -5.04 11.68
C ALA A 97 0.98 -6.53 11.51
N GLU A 98 0.08 -7.34 10.94
CA GLU A 98 0.26 -8.77 10.74
C GLU A 98 1.04 -9.08 9.45
N VAL A 99 0.73 -8.37 8.36
CA VAL A 99 1.23 -8.75 7.01
C VAL A 99 2.38 -7.89 6.51
N LEU A 100 2.53 -6.65 7.00
CA LEU A 100 3.66 -5.82 6.59
C LEU A 100 4.92 -6.23 7.35
N PRO A 101 6.07 -6.31 6.66
CA PRO A 101 7.33 -6.60 7.30
C PRO A 101 7.69 -5.48 8.28
N ASP A 102 8.46 -5.84 9.30
CA ASP A 102 8.90 -4.89 10.30
C ASP A 102 10.02 -3.97 9.74
N PRO A 103 9.81 -2.65 9.64
CA PRO A 103 10.79 -1.71 9.10
C PRO A 103 12.13 -1.73 9.82
N GLU A 104 12.15 -2.04 11.13
CA GLU A 104 13.40 -2.15 11.89
C GLU A 104 14.30 -3.28 11.37
N GLN A 105 13.71 -4.31 10.76
CA GLN A 105 14.46 -5.41 10.16
C GLN A 105 15.07 -5.04 8.82
N ALA A 106 14.58 -4.00 8.15
CA ALA A 106 15.08 -3.60 6.83
C ALA A 106 16.57 -3.24 6.87
N VAL A 107 17.00 -2.47 7.88
CA VAL A 107 18.41 -2.09 8.06
C VAL A 107 19.29 -3.33 8.23
N ARG A 108 18.84 -4.28 9.07
CA ARG A 108 19.56 -5.54 9.31
C ARG A 108 19.66 -6.38 8.02
N ILE A 109 18.59 -6.47 7.25
CA ILE A 109 18.56 -7.23 6.00
C ILE A 109 19.56 -6.62 5.00
N VAL A 110 19.44 -5.31 4.74
CA VAL A 110 20.32 -4.60 3.79
C VAL A 110 21.79 -4.72 4.18
N THR A 111 22.12 -4.49 5.44
CA THR A 111 23.51 -4.59 5.93
C THR A 111 24.07 -6.01 5.83
N THR A 112 23.25 -7.02 6.11
CA THR A 112 23.65 -8.43 5.97
C THR A 112 23.89 -8.80 4.51
N THR A 113 22.98 -8.42 3.61
CA THR A 113 23.11 -8.72 2.18
C THR A 113 24.33 -8.05 1.57
N LEU A 114 24.53 -6.75 1.82
CA LEU A 114 25.70 -6.02 1.31
C LEU A 114 27.01 -6.51 1.93
N GLY A 115 27.00 -6.88 3.22
CA GLY A 115 28.17 -7.42 3.91
C GLY A 115 28.60 -8.80 3.38
N ALA A 116 27.63 -9.65 3.00
CA ALA A 116 27.90 -10.96 2.41
C ALA A 116 28.50 -10.85 1.00
N ASP A 117 28.06 -9.87 0.21
CA ASP A 117 28.59 -9.64 -1.13
C ASP A 117 30.04 -9.12 -1.10
N LEU A 118 30.42 -8.34 -0.09
CA LEU A 118 31.80 -7.85 0.08
C LEU A 118 32.80 -8.94 0.49
N THR A 119 32.35 -10.05 1.06
CA THR A 119 33.20 -11.20 1.40
C THR A 119 33.40 -12.19 0.25
N THR A 120 32.71 -12.01 -0.88
CA THR A 120 32.72 -12.95 -2.02
C THR A 120 33.57 -12.43 -3.20
N ILE A 121 34.28 -11.31 -3.03
CA ILE A 121 35.19 -10.73 -4.03
C ILE A 121 36.65 -10.99 -3.60
N GLU A 122 37.02 -12.27 -3.47
CA GLU A 122 38.43 -12.73 -3.40
C GLU A 122 38.81 -13.56 -4.63
#